data_AF-A0A7Y6WZ20-F1
#
_entry.id   AF-A0A7Y6WZ20-F1
#
_cell.length_a   1.000
_cell.length_b   1.000
_cell.length_c   1.000
_cell.angle_alpha   90.00
_cell.angle_beta   90.00
_cell.angle_gamma   90.00
#
_symmetry.space_group_name_H-M   'P 1'
#
loop_
_entity.id
_entity.type
_entity.pdbx_description
1 polymer ?
#
loop_
_entity_poly.entity_id
_entity_poly.type
_entity_poly.pdbx_seq_one_letter_code
_entity_poly.pdbx_strand_id
1 'polypeptide(L)'
;MRNVAARFDRLAKEWGAHCAEHREASNPYAFLNHPAFEALVALGRPAVPLIFERYREGSLFWGAALRRITGISTFGDGVVGKLDATRRDWLSWWETHQAEYTGRDS
;
A
#
# COMPACT_ATOMS: atom_id res chain seq x y z
N MET A 1 -17.71 14.36 -7.63
CA MET A 1 -16.98 13.16 -7.17
C MET A 1 -15.76 13.58 -6.37
N ARG A 2 -15.59 13.11 -5.13
CA ARG A 2 -14.33 13.31 -4.38
C ARG A 2 -13.23 12.57 -5.14
N ASN A 3 -12.22 13.28 -5.60
CA ASN A 3 -11.10 12.73 -6.34
C ASN A 3 -10.32 11.76 -5.42
N VAL A 4 -10.44 10.45 -5.68
CA VAL A 4 -9.79 9.38 -4.89
C VAL A 4 -8.28 9.57 -4.90
N ALA A 5 -7.68 9.94 -6.04
CA ALA A 5 -6.25 10.19 -6.14
C ALA A 5 -5.80 11.36 -5.26
N ALA A 6 -6.53 12.48 -5.25
CA ALA A 6 -6.23 13.61 -4.37
C ALA A 6 -6.33 13.24 -2.89
N ARG A 7 -7.32 12.42 -2.51
CA ARG A 7 -7.46 11.93 -1.13
C ARG A 7 -6.33 10.95 -0.79
N PHE A 8 -6.01 10.04 -1.69
CA PHE A 8 -4.91 9.09 -1.56
C PHE A 8 -3.59 9.82 -1.35
N ASP A 9 -3.24 10.78 -2.20
CA ASP A 9 -1.99 11.52 -2.11
C ASP A 9 -1.83 12.24 -0.78
N ARG A 10 -2.90 12.86 -0.27
CA ARG A 10 -2.87 13.51 1.04
C ARG A 10 -2.59 12.50 2.15
N LEU A 11 -3.31 11.38 2.16
CA LEU A 11 -3.15 10.34 3.18
C LEU A 11 -1.80 9.64 3.08
N ALA A 12 -1.30 9.41 1.88
CA ALA A 12 0.01 8.82 1.61
C ALA A 12 1.15 9.71 2.13
N LYS A 13 1.04 11.03 1.95
CA LYS A 13 2.00 11.99 2.53
C LYS A 13 1.95 12.00 4.05
N GLU A 14 0.76 12.04 4.63
CA GLU A 14 0.55 12.04 6.08
C GLU A 14 1.12 10.75 6.72
N TRP A 15 0.79 9.60 6.14
CA TRP A 15 1.32 8.32 6.58
C TRP A 15 2.84 8.19 6.36
N GLY A 16 3.36 8.73 5.25
CA GLY A 16 4.79 8.76 4.98
C GLY A 16 5.57 9.57 6.02
N ALA A 17 5.02 10.70 6.49
CA ALA A 17 5.59 11.48 7.58
C ALA A 17 5.63 10.69 8.89
N HIS A 18 4.51 10.04 9.27
CA HIS A 18 4.46 9.14 10.43
C HIS A 18 5.51 8.02 10.33
N CYS A 19 5.66 7.41 9.15
CA CYS A 19 6.68 6.39 8.93
C CYS A 19 8.11 6.92 9.10
N ALA A 20 8.38 8.15 8.66
CA ALA A 20 9.69 8.78 8.84
C ALA A 20 10.00 9.06 10.32
N GLU A 21 9.01 9.51 11.09
CA GLU A 21 9.12 9.73 12.54
C GLU A 21 9.36 8.43 13.31
N HIS A 22 8.76 7.33 12.85
CA HIS A 22 8.84 6.02 13.51
C HIS A 22 9.94 5.10 12.92
N ARG A 23 10.86 5.63 12.11
CA ARG A 23 11.87 4.80 11.43
C ARG A 23 12.75 3.97 12.39
N GLU A 24 12.94 4.43 13.62
CA GLU A 24 13.72 3.77 14.67
C GLU A 24 12.83 2.92 15.61
N ALA A 25 11.55 2.74 15.30
CA ALA A 25 10.63 2.00 16.14
C ALA A 25 11.05 0.53 16.23
N SER A 26 11.21 0.01 17.44
CA SER A 26 11.53 -1.41 17.68
C SER A 26 10.39 -2.36 17.29
N ASN A 27 9.17 -1.84 17.14
CA ASN A 27 8.02 -2.59 16.67
C ASN A 27 7.61 -2.10 15.27
N PRO A 28 7.78 -2.90 14.20
CA PRO A 28 7.43 -2.49 12.85
C PRO A 28 5.92 -2.31 12.64
N TYR A 29 5.06 -2.86 13.50
CA TYR A 29 3.62 -2.57 13.44
C TYR A 29 3.28 -1.13 13.86
N ALA A 30 4.21 -0.38 14.46
CA ALA A 30 4.02 1.04 14.75
C ALA A 30 3.75 1.86 13.47
N PHE A 31 4.31 1.44 12.34
CA PHE A 31 4.06 2.07 11.03
C PHE A 31 2.59 1.97 10.60
N LEU A 32 1.88 0.91 11.00
CA LEU A 32 0.48 0.72 10.63
C LEU A 32 -0.49 1.41 11.60
N ASN A 33 -0.03 1.77 12.80
CA ASN A 33 -0.84 2.37 13.84
C ASN A 33 -1.06 3.87 13.60
N HIS A 34 -1.68 4.22 12.47
CA HIS A 34 -1.92 5.60 12.09
C HIS A 34 -3.28 5.75 11.37
N PRO A 35 -4.10 6.77 11.70
CA PRO A 35 -5.41 6.97 11.07
C PRO A 35 -5.33 7.15 9.55
N ALA A 36 -4.26 7.76 9.04
CA ALA A 36 -4.05 7.89 7.60
C ALA A 36 -3.87 6.52 6.90
N PHE A 37 -3.24 5.55 7.57
CA PHE A 37 -3.09 4.19 7.04
C PHE A 37 -4.45 3.49 6.94
N GLU A 38 -5.26 3.54 8.00
CA GLU A 38 -6.61 2.98 7.98
C GLU A 38 -7.49 3.67 6.93
N ALA A 39 -7.33 4.99 6.76
CA ALA A 39 -8.03 5.74 5.74
C ALA A 39 -7.59 5.37 4.31
N LEU A 40 -6.30 5.06 4.08
CA LEU A 40 -5.80 4.54 2.80
C LEU A 40 -6.45 3.18 2.48
N VAL A 41 -6.51 2.29 3.47
CA VAL A 41 -7.18 0.99 3.33
C VAL A 41 -8.68 1.17 3.04
N ALA A 42 -9.34 2.11 3.72
CA ALA A 42 -10.76 2.41 3.53
C ALA A 42 -11.10 3.01 2.15
N LEU A 43 -10.11 3.47 1.36
CA LEU A 43 -10.34 3.83 -0.04
C LEU A 43 -10.67 2.62 -0.90
N GLY A 44 -10.27 1.42 -0.47
CA GLY A 44 -10.60 0.15 -1.12
C GLY A 44 -9.95 -0.02 -2.49
N ARG A 45 -10.62 -0.79 -3.37
CA ARG A 45 -10.13 -1.16 -4.71
C ARG A 45 -9.60 0.02 -5.55
N PRO A 46 -10.25 1.19 -5.60
CA PRO A 46 -9.75 2.36 -6.33
C PRO A 46 -8.36 2.86 -5.91
N ALA A 47 -7.89 2.53 -4.70
CA ALA A 47 -6.54 2.91 -4.26
C ALA A 47 -5.45 1.93 -4.69
N VAL A 48 -5.79 0.71 -5.11
CA VAL A 48 -4.81 -0.32 -5.52
C VAL A 48 -3.84 0.18 -6.60
N PRO A 49 -4.29 0.72 -7.76
CA PRO A 49 -3.36 1.22 -8.77
C PRO A 49 -2.45 2.34 -8.24
N LEU A 50 -3.00 3.24 -7.41
CA LEU A 50 -2.25 4.35 -6.82
C LEU A 50 -1.20 3.86 -5.81
N ILE A 51 -1.50 2.80 -5.06
CA ILE A 51 -0.53 2.16 -4.17
C ILE A 51 0.62 1.57 -4.98
N PHE A 52 0.35 0.92 -6.11
CA PHE A 52 1.42 0.37 -6.97
C PHE A 52 2.31 1.43 -7.60
N GLU A 53 1.77 2.60 -7.96
CA GLU A 53 2.58 3.75 -8.38
C GLU A 53 3.58 4.14 -7.29
N ARG A 54 3.13 4.25 -6.03
CA ARG A 54 4.01 4.55 -4.88
C ARG A 54 4.95 3.41 -4.54
N TYR A 55 4.53 2.16 -4.72
CA TYR A 55 5.32 1.00 -4.37
C TYR A 55 6.48 0.76 -5.34
N ARG A 56 6.35 1.23 -6.58
CA ARG A 56 7.45 1.28 -7.56
C ARG A 56 8.52 2.31 -7.17
N GLU A 57 8.12 3.44 -6.59
CA GLU A 57 9.02 4.54 -6.22
C GLU A 57 9.69 4.36 -4.83
N GLY A 58 9.04 3.66 -3.90
CA GLY A 58 9.48 3.63 -2.50
C GLY A 58 9.38 2.28 -1.79
N SER A 59 9.92 2.26 -0.58
CA SER A 59 10.02 1.08 0.30
C SER A 59 9.06 1.10 1.49
N LEU A 60 8.08 2.01 1.50
CA LEU A 60 7.04 2.01 2.53
C LEU A 60 6.28 0.66 2.54
N PHE A 61 5.64 0.36 3.67
CA PHE A 61 4.92 -0.89 3.98
C PHE A 61 3.60 -1.04 3.19
N TRP A 62 3.60 -0.68 1.91
CA TRP A 62 2.45 -0.72 1.00
C TRP A 62 1.86 -2.12 0.87
N GLY A 63 2.68 -3.17 1.03
CA GLY A 63 2.21 -4.56 1.06
C GLY A 63 1.15 -4.82 2.12
N ALA A 64 1.21 -4.12 3.26
CA ALA A 64 0.20 -4.24 4.31
C ALA A 64 -1.15 -3.63 3.89
N ALA A 65 -1.12 -2.49 3.20
CA ALA A 65 -2.33 -1.86 2.65
C ALA A 65 -2.94 -2.72 1.55
N LEU A 66 -2.11 -3.22 0.61
CA LEU A 66 -2.54 -4.09 -0.47
C LEU A 66 -3.19 -5.37 0.06
N ARG A 67 -2.61 -6.01 1.06
CA ARG A 67 -3.19 -7.19 1.71
C ARG A 67 -4.56 -6.90 2.32
N ARG A 68 -4.72 -5.78 3.02
CA ARG A 68 -6.02 -5.42 3.64
C ARG A 68 -7.09 -5.08 2.60
N ILE A 69 -6.71 -4.45 1.49
CA ILE A 69 -7.64 -4.07 0.42
C ILE A 69 -8.04 -5.28 -0.45
N THR A 70 -7.07 -6.12 -0.82
CA THR A 70 -7.26 -7.24 -1.75
C THR A 70 -7.63 -8.55 -1.07
N GLY A 71 -7.34 -8.69 0.23
CA GLY A 71 -7.48 -9.94 0.98
C GLY A 71 -6.39 -10.97 0.72
N ILE A 72 -5.41 -10.70 -0.16
CA ILE A 72 -4.36 -11.65 -0.53
C ILE A 72 -3.32 -11.75 0.60
N SER A 73 -3.14 -12.95 1.15
CA SER A 73 -2.16 -13.21 2.22
C SER A 73 -0.89 -13.93 1.77
N THR A 74 -0.77 -14.25 0.48
CA THR A 74 0.31 -15.09 -0.08
C THR A 74 1.71 -14.49 0.09
N PHE A 75 1.83 -13.16 0.14
CA PHE A 75 3.12 -12.44 0.11
C PHE A 75 3.58 -11.97 1.50
N GLY A 76 2.97 -12.48 2.57
CA GLY A 76 3.23 -12.08 3.95
C GLY A 76 2.37 -10.89 4.40
N ASP A 77 2.70 -10.34 5.57
CA ASP A 77 1.95 -9.23 6.17
C ASP A 77 2.34 -7.85 5.62
N GLY A 78 3.44 -7.77 4.86
CA GLY A 78 3.96 -6.54 4.29
C GLY A 78 4.64 -5.60 5.28
N VAL A 79 4.95 -6.09 6.49
CA VAL A 79 5.51 -5.32 7.61
C VAL A 79 6.77 -5.98 8.18
N VAL A 80 6.78 -7.32 8.26
CA VAL A 80 7.86 -8.09 8.88
C VAL A 80 8.46 -9.08 7.89
N GLY A 81 9.76 -9.35 8.03
CA GLY A 81 10.45 -10.37 7.24
C GLY A 81 11.08 -9.82 5.97
N LYS A 82 10.86 -10.49 4.84
CA LYS A 82 11.56 -10.23 3.57
C LYS A 82 10.85 -9.13 2.75
N LEU A 83 10.88 -7.89 3.23
CA LEU A 83 10.18 -6.74 2.62
C LEU A 83 10.47 -6.58 1.12
N ASP A 84 11.74 -6.72 0.71
CA ASP A 84 12.11 -6.68 -0.72
C ASP A 84 11.52 -7.83 -1.53
N ALA A 85 11.41 -9.03 -0.96
CA ALA A 85 10.78 -10.17 -1.62
C ALA A 85 9.28 -9.94 -1.75
N THR A 86 8.61 -9.55 -0.65
CA THR A 86 7.19 -9.17 -0.65
C THR A 86 6.90 -8.10 -1.69
N ARG A 87 7.76 -7.08 -1.80
CA ARG A 87 7.64 -6.03 -2.83
C ARG A 87 7.72 -6.60 -4.23
N ARG A 88 8.71 -7.46 -4.52
CA ARG A 88 8.83 -8.09 -5.85
C ARG A 88 7.62 -8.95 -6.19
N ASP A 89 7.11 -9.71 -5.22
CA ASP A 89 5.96 -10.59 -5.43
C ASP A 89 4.69 -9.77 -5.71
N TRP A 90 4.47 -8.68 -4.97
CA TRP A 90 3.37 -7.75 -5.22
C TRP A 90 3.48 -7.10 -6.60
N LEU A 91 4.67 -6.64 -7.00
CA LEU A 91 4.87 -6.04 -8.33
C LEU A 91 4.63 -7.06 -9.44
N SER A 92 5.12 -8.30 -9.29
CA SER A 92 4.89 -9.39 -10.25
C SER A 92 3.39 -9.72 -10.38
N TRP A 93 2.68 -9.79 -9.25
CA TRP A 93 1.24 -9.97 -9.25
C TRP A 93 0.52 -8.82 -9.96
N TRP A 94 0.95 -7.58 -9.74
CA TRP A 94 0.33 -6.42 -10.38
C TRP A 94 0.47 -6.42 -11.90
N GLU A 95 1.62 -6.80 -12.45
CA GLU A 95 1.82 -6.85 -13.90
C GLU A 95 0.80 -7.77 -14.61
N THR A 96 0.32 -8.81 -13.91
CA THR A 96 -0.67 -9.76 -14.43
C THR A 96 -2.13 -9.36 -14.14
N HIS A 97 -2.39 -8.59 -13.08
CA HIS A 97 -3.76 -8.29 -12.63
C HIS A 97 -4.17 -6.81 -12.80
N GLN A 98 -3.28 -5.92 -13.25
CA GLN A 98 -3.56 -4.48 -13.33
C GLN A 98 -4.77 -4.10 -14.19
N ALA A 99 -5.09 -4.90 -15.21
CA ALA A 99 -6.25 -4.68 -16.08
C ALA A 99 -7.57 -4.68 -15.27
N GLU A 100 -7.70 -5.58 -14.29
CA GLU A 100 -8.89 -5.74 -13.46
C GLU A 100 -9.17 -4.53 -12.54
N TYR A 101 -8.13 -3.75 -12.23
CA TYR A 101 -8.21 -2.62 -11.29
C TYR A 101 -8.20 -1.26 -11.98
N THR A 102 -7.75 -1.21 -13.24
CA THR A 102 -7.68 0.04 -14.03
C THR A 102 -8.86 0.22 -14.98
N GLY A 103 -9.76 -0.76 -15.07
CA GLY A 103 -10.95 -0.68 -15.91
C GLY A 103 -10.64 -0.76 -17.41
N ARG A 104 -9.48 -1.31 -17.78
CA ARG A 104 -9.26 -1.79 -19.15
C ARG A 104 -9.84 -3.19 -19.23
N ASP A 105 -11.16 -3.26 -19.40
CA ASP A 105 -11.78 -4.46 -19.93
C ASP A 105 -11.51 -4.49 -21.44
N SER A 106 -10.78 -5.53 -21.85
CA SER A 106 -10.66 -6.13 -23.20
C SER A 106 -10.14 -5.27 -24.37
#